data_AF-A0A1S4FCA4-F1
#
_entry.id   AF-A0A1S4FCA4-F1
#
_cell.length_a   1.000
_cell.length_b   1.000
_cell.length_c   1.000
_cell.angle_alpha   90.00
_cell.angle_beta   90.00
_cell.angle_gamma   90.00
#
_symmetry.space_group_name_H-M   'P 1'
#
loop_
_entity.id
_entity.type
_entity.pdbx_description
1 polymer ?
#
loop_
_entity_poly.entity_id
_entity_poly.type
_entity_poly.pdbx_seq_one_letter_code
_entity_poly.pdbx_strand_id
1 'polypeptide(L)'
;MGLHKNYFKVGQNASNQLFGLPPRGPSGATPLSMLISQGAKFNNNRIAVIIFGIATLIAGVILSSVPWLNIFIMKNLRLWNGTISFHYWQRPGVTRLTKVYIFNVTNPEGFLAGEKPKLVEVGPFVYREDMEKVNIKFHDNYTVTYQHKKILQFVPELSVDKNQRITTPNIPLLTISTQSKHLGYFLAKTISLVLTATKYKPFISLTADELVFGYDDTLVSLAHRFYPRNRRPMSKMGLLNGRNGTLTEYATMYTGHTGMEKFGYFDKLNGLDHLPHWDKEPCSSIEASEGSFFPPREVTNSDVVYIYDKDLCRSLPLVYRHPVEKDGIPADLYTLAEDSYGPPNGNNSCYEHTDYKPYRGLQNISPCQYGAPVYISNPHFYQSDPQLLDAVEGLNPQRDAHETFFKIQPKLGVPLEGQVRVQLNLLVEEAPNVMATKNFRDFVFPIMWLEEGVSELTPPIRRWIYLATVFAPMALPIVSYGMILTGTFALIYVFVRAYKNFVFTSDPTTEFLEMGRRSLRRGSSMIINGQHRILMQRDSYILLKASEDANLYHHTSNNNTINTNNNLSSHHNHNLFHLPHLPHIPHHQPKDQSLLSDEDSTA
;
A
#
# COMPACT_ATOMS: atom_id res chain seq x y z
N MET A 1 90.97 60.68 17.18
CA MET A 1 90.37 61.48 16.10
C MET A 1 88.92 61.04 15.95
N GLY A 2 87.87 61.85 16.02
CA GLY A 2 87.64 63.20 16.57
C GLY A 2 86.14 63.26 16.99
N LEU A 3 85.78 63.89 18.12
CA LEU A 3 85.17 65.24 18.19
C LEU A 3 83.83 65.34 17.41
N HIS A 4 82.70 65.87 17.91
CA HIS A 4 82.27 66.49 19.19
C HIS A 4 80.70 66.64 19.14
N LYS A 5 79.90 66.99 20.16
CA LYS A 5 80.08 67.33 21.60
C LYS A 5 78.78 67.01 22.40
N ASN A 6 78.87 67.07 23.73
CA ASN A 6 77.84 66.83 24.76
C ASN A 6 76.70 67.89 24.84
N TYR A 7 75.62 67.56 25.55
CA TYR A 7 75.22 68.30 26.76
C TYR A 7 74.67 67.37 27.87
N PHE A 8 74.84 67.79 29.13
CA PHE A 8 74.62 67.01 30.35
C PHE A 8 73.71 67.81 31.30
N LYS A 9 72.83 67.15 32.08
CA LYS A 9 72.65 67.42 33.52
C LYS A 9 71.77 66.36 34.21
N VAL A 10 72.08 66.12 35.48
CA VAL A 10 71.49 65.09 36.36
C VAL A 10 71.11 65.75 37.70
N GLY A 11 70.04 65.26 38.34
CA GLY A 11 69.60 65.61 39.69
C GLY A 11 68.08 65.50 39.82
N GLN A 12 67.46 65.01 40.92
CA GLN A 12 68.00 64.52 42.19
C GLN A 12 67.13 63.38 42.76
N ASN A 13 67.82 62.43 43.39
CA ASN A 13 67.47 61.60 44.56
C ASN A 13 66.05 61.04 44.80
N ALA A 14 66.04 59.75 45.12
CA ALA A 14 65.00 59.11 45.91
C ALA A 14 65.00 59.61 47.37
N SER A 15 63.80 59.81 47.93
CA SER A 15 63.52 59.64 49.35
C SER A 15 62.05 59.24 49.55
N ASN A 16 61.80 58.43 50.59
CA ASN A 16 60.52 57.89 51.07
C ASN A 16 60.15 56.48 50.58
N GLN A 17 60.89 55.52 51.13
CA GLN A 17 60.52 54.12 51.24
C GLN A 17 59.69 53.86 52.52
N LEU A 18 58.96 52.74 52.54
CA LEU A 18 58.47 52.01 53.73
C LEU A 18 57.57 52.76 54.75
N PHE A 19 56.24 52.55 54.66
CA PHE A 19 55.41 51.77 55.61
C PHE A 19 53.92 52.11 55.44
N GLY A 20 53.07 51.09 55.22
CA GLY A 20 51.60 51.25 55.18
C GLY A 20 50.88 50.27 54.24
N LEU A 21 50.08 49.36 54.81
CA LEU A 21 49.05 48.57 54.11
C LEU A 21 47.69 49.31 54.21
N PRO A 22 46.63 48.91 53.47
CA PRO A 22 46.36 49.32 52.09
C PRO A 22 44.99 50.07 51.99
N PRO A 23 44.60 50.58 50.80
CA PRO A 23 43.19 50.77 50.49
C PRO A 23 42.66 49.66 49.57
N ARG A 24 41.62 48.95 50.03
CA ARG A 24 40.74 48.16 49.16
C ARG A 24 39.96 49.13 48.26
N GLY A 25 40.31 49.19 46.98
CA GLY A 25 39.51 49.80 45.90
C GLY A 25 38.69 48.72 45.18
N PRO A 26 37.56 49.09 44.53
CA PRO A 26 36.49 48.13 44.24
C PRO A 26 36.85 47.10 43.17
N SER A 27 36.13 45.98 43.21
CA SER A 27 36.09 44.94 42.19
C SER A 27 35.53 45.47 40.87
N GLY A 28 36.37 46.18 40.12
CA GLY A 28 36.08 46.53 38.72
C GLY A 28 36.04 45.25 37.89
N ALA A 29 34.86 44.89 37.40
CA ALA A 29 34.72 43.79 36.45
C ALA A 29 35.64 44.07 35.24
N THR A 30 36.56 43.14 34.94
CA THR A 30 37.46 43.27 33.79
C THR A 30 36.62 43.46 32.52
N PRO A 31 36.81 44.57 31.77
CA PRO A 31 35.97 44.85 30.61
C PRO A 31 36.16 43.76 29.55
N LEU A 32 35.07 43.39 28.86
CA LEU A 32 35.04 42.29 27.90
C LEU A 32 36.11 42.43 26.79
N SER A 33 36.48 43.67 26.46
CA SER A 33 37.54 44.02 25.51
C SER A 33 38.95 43.57 25.93
N MET A 34 39.23 43.44 27.24
CA MET A 34 40.54 43.00 27.74
C MET A 34 40.67 41.47 27.73
N LEU A 35 39.55 40.73 27.75
CA LEU A 35 39.53 39.27 27.58
C LEU A 35 39.79 38.83 26.13
N ILE A 36 39.68 39.75 25.15
CA ILE A 36 39.93 39.47 23.73
C ILE A 36 41.43 39.57 23.38
N SER A 37 42.25 40.28 24.16
CA SER A 37 43.68 40.50 23.85
C SER A 37 44.63 39.42 24.38
N GLN A 38 44.19 38.56 25.32
CA GLN A 38 44.90 37.33 25.63
C GLN A 38 44.55 36.29 24.57
N GLY A 39 45.33 36.27 23.49
CA GLY A 39 45.10 35.44 22.30
C GLY A 39 44.96 33.95 22.61
N ALA A 40 43.71 33.52 22.84
CA ALA A 40 43.37 32.12 23.04
C ALA A 40 43.72 31.34 21.77
N LYS A 41 44.80 30.54 21.84
CA LYS A 41 45.15 29.59 20.78
C LYS A 41 44.08 28.51 20.70
N PHE A 42 43.01 28.78 19.97
CA PHE A 42 41.98 27.79 19.64
C PHE A 42 42.63 26.65 18.86
N ASN A 43 42.83 25.53 19.53
CA ASN A 43 43.35 24.32 18.90
C ASN A 43 42.39 23.93 17.74
N ASN A 44 42.90 23.74 16.53
CA ASN A 44 42.13 23.50 15.31
C ASN A 44 41.05 22.42 15.49
N ASN A 45 41.35 21.39 16.28
CA ASN A 45 40.44 20.29 16.61
C ASN A 45 39.16 20.77 17.34
N ARG A 46 39.22 21.85 18.14
CA ARG A 46 38.05 22.44 18.81
C ARG A 46 37.17 23.19 17.81
N ILE A 47 37.78 23.94 16.89
CA ILE A 47 37.07 24.67 15.83
C ILE A 47 36.33 23.66 14.94
N ALA A 48 36.99 22.56 14.55
CA ALA A 48 36.37 21.50 13.77
C ALA A 48 35.14 20.88 14.46
N VAL A 49 35.22 20.59 15.76
CA VAL A 49 34.08 20.05 16.53
C VAL A 49 32.95 21.07 16.69
N ILE A 50 33.25 22.36 16.86
CA ILE A 50 32.23 23.42 16.89
C ILE A 50 31.51 23.53 15.55
N ILE A 51 32.26 23.58 14.43
CA ILE A 51 31.67 23.65 13.08
C ILE A 51 30.80 22.42 12.82
N PHE A 52 31.28 21.22 13.16
CA PHE A 52 30.51 19.98 13.03
C PHE A 52 29.26 19.96 13.92
N GLY A 53 29.36 20.41 15.18
CA GLY A 53 28.24 20.52 16.11
C GLY A 53 27.17 21.52 15.66
N ILE A 54 27.58 22.68 15.12
CA ILE A 54 26.67 23.66 14.51
C ILE A 54 26.03 23.07 13.24
N ALA A 55 26.81 22.46 12.35
CA ALA A 55 26.29 21.90 11.10
C ALA A 55 25.29 20.75 11.33
N THR A 56 25.58 19.84 12.27
CA THR A 56 24.66 18.75 12.65
C THR A 56 23.40 19.25 13.34
N LEU A 57 23.51 20.25 14.21
CA LEU A 57 22.34 20.89 14.84
C LEU A 57 21.47 21.60 13.80
N ILE A 58 22.05 22.40 12.89
CA ILE A 58 21.32 23.07 11.81
C ILE A 58 20.65 22.03 10.89
N ALA A 59 21.37 20.98 10.49
CA ALA A 59 20.80 19.91 9.65
C ALA A 59 19.63 19.20 10.34
N GLY A 60 19.76 18.89 11.63
CA GLY A 60 18.68 18.30 12.44
C GLY A 60 17.45 19.21 12.53
N VAL A 61 17.65 20.51 12.79
CA VAL A 61 16.56 21.51 12.85
C VAL A 61 15.88 21.71 11.50
N ILE A 62 16.62 21.71 10.38
CA ILE A 62 16.04 21.78 9.02
C ILE A 62 15.26 20.51 8.69
N LEU A 63 15.76 19.34 9.11
CA LEU A 63 15.11 18.05 8.89
C LEU A 63 13.83 17.89 9.73
N SER A 64 13.77 18.48 10.94
CA SER A 64 12.56 18.48 11.78
C SER A 64 11.54 19.56 11.41
N SER A 65 11.98 20.73 10.94
CA SER A 65 11.10 21.89 10.70
C SER A 65 10.30 21.81 9.40
N VAL A 66 10.77 21.04 8.42
CA VAL A 66 10.13 20.90 7.10
C VAL A 66 9.60 19.49 6.93
N PRO A 67 8.34 19.28 6.50
CA PRO A 67 7.74 17.95 6.34
C PRO A 67 8.21 17.26 5.05
N TRP A 68 9.53 17.03 4.93
CA TRP A 68 10.21 16.48 3.74
C TRP A 68 9.54 15.20 3.22
N LEU A 69 9.12 14.30 4.12
CA LEU A 69 8.43 13.07 3.76
C LEU A 69 7.10 13.33 3.07
N ASN A 70 6.26 14.23 3.61
CA ASN A 70 4.97 14.55 3.00
C ASN A 70 5.17 15.23 1.64
N ILE A 71 6.15 16.13 1.51
CA ILE A 71 6.50 16.75 0.22
C ILE A 71 6.92 15.69 -0.81
N PHE A 72 7.77 14.74 -0.41
CA PHE A 72 8.21 13.63 -1.27
C PHE A 72 7.07 12.69 -1.67
N ILE A 73 6.21 12.31 -0.71
CA ILE A 73 5.02 11.48 -0.96
C ILE A 73 4.10 12.19 -1.94
N MET A 74 3.67 13.42 -1.66
CA MET A 74 2.72 14.17 -2.50
C MET A 74 3.27 14.40 -3.92
N LYS A 75 4.58 14.63 -4.07
CA LYS A 75 5.22 14.77 -5.38
C LYS A 75 5.19 13.47 -6.20
N ASN A 76 5.37 12.31 -5.56
CA ASN A 76 5.37 11.01 -6.24
C ASN A 76 3.97 10.39 -6.38
N LEU A 77 3.03 10.78 -5.52
CA LEU A 77 1.65 10.31 -5.51
C LEU A 77 0.83 10.89 -6.67
N ARG A 78 1.06 12.17 -6.99
CA ARG A 78 0.47 12.85 -8.15
C ARG A 78 0.73 12.09 -9.44
N LEU A 79 -0.29 11.97 -10.26
CA LEU A 79 -0.18 11.33 -11.58
C LEU A 79 0.41 12.32 -12.59
N TRP A 80 1.68 12.12 -12.91
CA TRP A 80 2.38 12.86 -13.94
C TRP A 80 3.45 11.98 -14.57
N ASN A 81 3.82 12.26 -15.82
CA ASN A 81 4.85 11.48 -16.50
C ASN A 81 6.16 11.48 -15.68
N GLY A 82 6.67 10.29 -15.36
CA GLY A 82 7.86 10.08 -14.52
C GLY A 82 7.62 9.92 -13.01
N THR A 83 6.38 10.00 -12.50
CA THR A 83 6.11 9.68 -11.08
C THR A 83 5.93 8.18 -10.85
N ILE A 84 6.24 7.71 -9.64
CA ILE A 84 6.08 6.30 -9.24
C ILE A 84 4.61 5.86 -9.36
N SER A 85 3.68 6.70 -8.90
CA SER A 85 2.25 6.41 -9.04
C SER A 85 1.80 6.34 -10.49
N PHE A 86 2.33 7.16 -11.40
CA PHE A 86 1.98 7.07 -12.82
C PHE A 86 2.35 5.71 -13.43
N HIS A 87 3.54 5.18 -13.12
CA HIS A 87 3.97 3.87 -13.63
C HIS A 87 3.06 2.73 -13.15
N TYR A 88 2.79 2.65 -11.84
CA TYR A 88 1.91 1.61 -11.28
C TYR A 88 0.43 1.83 -11.60
N TRP A 89 0.00 3.07 -11.85
CA TRP A 89 -1.33 3.35 -12.37
C TRP A 89 -1.50 2.85 -13.79
N GLN A 90 -0.54 3.18 -14.67
CA GLN A 90 -0.58 2.81 -16.08
C GLN A 90 -0.58 1.29 -16.26
N ARG A 91 0.33 0.60 -15.56
CA ARG A 91 0.42 -0.85 -15.58
C ARG A 91 0.53 -1.38 -14.14
N PRO A 92 -0.63 -1.68 -13.52
CA PRO A 92 -0.67 -2.20 -12.16
C PRO A 92 0.17 -3.47 -12.03
N GLY A 93 1.20 -3.41 -11.19
CA GLY A 93 2.00 -4.57 -10.81
C GLY A 93 1.28 -5.40 -9.75
N VAL A 94 0.01 -5.75 -9.96
CA VAL A 94 -0.82 -6.55 -9.05
C VAL A 94 -1.65 -7.53 -9.87
N THR A 95 -1.88 -8.73 -9.32
CA THR A 95 -2.74 -9.73 -9.96
C THR A 95 -4.17 -9.48 -9.52
N ARG A 96 -4.99 -8.91 -10.40
CA ARG A 96 -6.44 -8.79 -10.20
C ARG A 96 -7.10 -10.09 -10.65
N LEU A 97 -7.99 -10.62 -9.81
CA LEU A 97 -8.75 -11.83 -10.10
C LEU A 97 -10.23 -11.50 -10.13
N THR A 98 -10.91 -12.08 -11.13
CA THR A 98 -12.37 -12.05 -11.28
C THR A 98 -12.86 -13.48 -11.18
N LYS A 99 -13.58 -13.78 -10.10
CA LYS A 99 -14.16 -15.09 -9.81
C LYS A 99 -15.65 -15.03 -10.09
N VAL A 100 -16.16 -15.93 -10.91
CA VAL A 100 -17.59 -16.02 -11.25
C VAL A 100 -18.20 -17.26 -10.61
N TYR A 101 -19.38 -17.10 -10.01
CA TYR A 101 -20.16 -18.15 -9.37
C TYR A 101 -21.57 -18.13 -9.95
N ILE A 102 -22.00 -19.23 -10.57
CA ILE A 102 -23.25 -19.29 -11.35
C ILE A 102 -24.27 -20.14 -10.60
N PHE A 103 -25.53 -19.70 -10.55
CA PHE A 103 -26.61 -20.45 -9.94
C PHE A 103 -27.20 -21.46 -10.93
N ASN A 104 -26.85 -22.74 -10.75
CA ASN A 104 -27.36 -23.86 -11.54
C ASN A 104 -28.78 -24.23 -11.10
N VAL A 105 -29.74 -24.25 -12.03
CA VAL A 105 -31.13 -24.62 -11.76
C VAL A 105 -31.29 -26.15 -11.83
N THR A 106 -31.65 -26.79 -10.71
CA THR A 106 -31.74 -28.25 -10.61
C THR A 106 -33.15 -28.82 -10.89
N ASN A 107 -34.21 -28.02 -10.75
CA ASN A 107 -35.60 -28.43 -11.00
C ASN A 107 -36.32 -27.57 -12.07
N PRO A 108 -35.77 -27.36 -13.29
CA PRO A 108 -36.38 -26.47 -14.28
C PRO A 108 -37.83 -26.87 -14.62
N GLU A 109 -38.13 -28.15 -14.82
CA GLU A 109 -39.49 -28.63 -15.11
C GLU A 109 -40.44 -28.50 -13.90
N GLY A 110 -39.93 -28.72 -12.68
CA GLY A 110 -40.70 -28.51 -11.44
C GLY A 110 -41.07 -27.04 -11.24
N PHE A 111 -40.12 -26.12 -11.52
CA PHE A 111 -40.40 -24.69 -11.53
C PHE A 111 -41.44 -24.31 -12.59
N LEU A 112 -41.40 -24.88 -13.80
CA LEU A 112 -42.43 -24.67 -14.83
C LEU A 112 -43.81 -25.21 -14.43
N ALA A 113 -43.86 -26.18 -13.50
CA ALA A 113 -45.07 -26.69 -12.87
C ALA A 113 -45.53 -25.90 -11.64
N GLY A 114 -44.77 -24.89 -11.19
CA GLY A 114 -45.12 -24.00 -10.07
C GLY A 114 -44.32 -24.18 -8.78
N GLU A 115 -43.30 -25.07 -8.75
CA GLU A 115 -42.38 -25.16 -7.62
C GLU A 115 -41.49 -23.90 -7.48
N LYS A 116 -40.85 -23.72 -6.31
CA LYS A 116 -39.73 -22.77 -6.18
C LYS A 116 -38.53 -23.29 -6.99
N PRO A 117 -37.73 -22.39 -7.62
CA PRO A 117 -36.51 -22.82 -8.28
C PRO A 117 -35.46 -23.19 -7.23
N LYS A 118 -34.85 -24.36 -7.41
CA LYS A 118 -33.78 -24.92 -6.59
C LYS A 118 -32.46 -24.64 -7.26
N LEU A 119 -31.60 -23.92 -6.57
CA LEU A 119 -30.34 -23.38 -7.06
C LEU A 119 -29.17 -24.07 -6.36
N VAL A 120 -28.15 -24.41 -7.13
CA VAL A 120 -26.86 -24.86 -6.61
C VAL A 120 -25.79 -23.94 -7.17
N GLU A 121 -24.99 -23.34 -6.29
CA GLU A 121 -23.84 -22.55 -6.72
C GLU A 121 -22.79 -23.44 -7.39
N VAL A 122 -22.33 -23.02 -8.57
CA VAL A 122 -21.24 -23.66 -9.30
C VAL A 122 -20.15 -22.61 -9.55
N GLY A 123 -18.98 -22.83 -8.96
CA GLY A 123 -17.84 -21.94 -9.06
C GLY A 123 -16.77 -22.25 -8.01
N PRO A 124 -15.69 -21.44 -7.94
CA PRO A 124 -15.44 -20.30 -8.81
C PRO A 124 -14.98 -20.71 -10.21
N PHE A 125 -15.33 -19.89 -11.21
CA PHE A 125 -14.62 -19.80 -12.49
C PHE A 125 -13.72 -18.58 -12.42
N VAL A 126 -12.41 -18.78 -12.38
CA VAL A 126 -11.41 -17.74 -12.08
C VAL A 126 -10.74 -17.25 -13.34
N TYR A 127 -10.71 -15.92 -13.48
CA TYR A 127 -10.03 -15.21 -14.56
C TYR A 127 -9.01 -14.25 -13.96
N ARG A 128 -7.77 -14.32 -14.43
CA ARG A 128 -6.74 -13.29 -14.19
C ARG A 128 -6.96 -12.15 -15.16
N GLU A 129 -6.96 -10.92 -14.65
CA GLU A 129 -7.08 -9.72 -15.46
C GLU A 129 -5.73 -9.04 -15.64
N ASP A 130 -5.17 -9.14 -16.85
CA ASP A 130 -4.02 -8.33 -17.25
C ASP A 130 -4.52 -6.94 -17.68
N MET A 131 -4.30 -5.93 -16.84
CA MET A 131 -4.79 -4.57 -17.05
C MET A 131 -3.67 -3.59 -17.44
N GLU A 132 -3.96 -2.74 -18.43
CA GLU A 132 -3.09 -1.68 -18.91
C GLU A 132 -3.93 -0.45 -19.27
N LYS A 133 -3.51 0.74 -18.86
CA LYS A 133 -4.08 2.00 -19.35
C LYS A 133 -3.35 2.40 -20.63
N VAL A 134 -4.11 2.64 -21.70
CA VAL A 134 -3.63 2.98 -23.04
C VAL A 134 -4.20 4.32 -23.51
N ASN A 135 -3.68 4.86 -24.61
CA ASN A 135 -4.13 6.13 -25.20
C ASN A 135 -4.13 7.31 -24.20
N ILE A 136 -3.12 7.32 -23.32
CA ILE A 136 -2.99 8.28 -22.22
C ILE A 136 -2.62 9.67 -22.76
N LYS A 137 -3.40 10.69 -22.37
CA LYS A 137 -3.18 12.09 -22.68
C LYS A 137 -3.40 12.96 -21.44
N PHE A 138 -2.37 13.72 -21.06
CA PHE A 138 -2.49 14.79 -20.07
C PHE A 138 -3.02 16.09 -20.71
N HIS A 139 -3.70 16.91 -19.93
CA HIS A 139 -4.28 18.19 -20.36
C HIS A 139 -3.84 19.35 -19.45
N ASP A 140 -3.98 20.58 -19.94
CA ASP A 140 -3.53 21.80 -19.26
C ASP A 140 -4.32 22.14 -17.99
N ASN A 141 -5.54 21.59 -17.84
CA ASN A 141 -6.33 21.63 -16.60
C ASN A 141 -5.90 20.58 -15.56
N TYR A 142 -4.78 19.90 -15.78
CA TYR A 142 -4.22 18.86 -14.92
C TYR A 142 -5.11 17.61 -14.75
N THR A 143 -5.98 17.30 -15.72
CA THR A 143 -6.61 15.97 -15.81
C THR A 143 -5.84 15.06 -16.77
N VAL A 144 -6.12 13.76 -16.70
CA VAL A 144 -5.57 12.75 -17.62
C VAL A 144 -6.71 11.96 -18.24
N THR A 145 -6.78 11.92 -19.58
CA THR A 145 -7.67 11.02 -20.33
C THR A 145 -6.94 9.76 -20.73
N TYR A 146 -7.62 8.62 -20.69
CA TYR A 146 -7.06 7.31 -21.01
C TYR A 146 -8.18 6.31 -21.37
N GLN A 147 -7.79 5.16 -21.90
CA GLN A 147 -8.66 4.00 -22.11
C GLN A 147 -8.13 2.79 -21.34
N HIS A 148 -9.05 1.92 -20.93
CA HIS A 148 -8.68 0.63 -20.34
C HIS A 148 -8.46 -0.43 -21.41
N LYS A 149 -7.39 -1.20 -21.25
CA LYS A 149 -7.17 -2.47 -21.92
C LYS A 149 -7.12 -3.55 -20.83
N LYS A 150 -8.17 -4.37 -20.77
CA LYS A 150 -8.32 -5.47 -19.78
C LYS A 150 -8.34 -6.78 -20.56
N ILE A 151 -7.39 -7.68 -20.31
CA ILE A 151 -7.36 -9.01 -20.95
C ILE A 151 -7.66 -10.04 -19.87
N LEU A 152 -8.79 -10.75 -20.02
CA LEU A 152 -9.20 -11.80 -19.09
C LEU A 152 -8.67 -13.16 -19.56
N GLN A 153 -7.92 -13.84 -18.70
CA GLN A 153 -7.32 -15.14 -18.95
C GLN A 153 -7.85 -16.14 -17.91
N PHE A 154 -8.49 -17.22 -18.35
CA PHE A 154 -8.97 -18.28 -17.46
C PHE A 154 -7.80 -18.96 -16.72
N VAL A 155 -8.02 -19.29 -15.45
CA VAL A 155 -7.03 -19.90 -14.53
C VAL A 155 -7.54 -21.27 -14.08
N PRO A 156 -7.25 -22.35 -14.81
CA PRO A 156 -7.78 -23.69 -14.51
C PRO A 156 -7.46 -24.17 -13.09
N GLU A 157 -6.26 -23.86 -12.58
CA GLU A 157 -5.75 -24.32 -11.28
C GLU A 157 -6.47 -23.70 -10.07
N LEU A 158 -7.25 -22.62 -10.27
CA LEU A 158 -8.09 -21.99 -9.26
C LEU A 158 -9.59 -22.17 -9.54
N SER A 159 -9.96 -22.92 -10.58
CA SER A 159 -11.34 -23.00 -11.09
C SER A 159 -11.92 -24.41 -10.98
N VAL A 160 -13.26 -24.49 -10.97
CA VAL A 160 -13.98 -25.74 -11.29
C VAL A 160 -13.88 -26.07 -12.79
N ASP A 161 -14.37 -27.25 -13.21
CA ASP A 161 -14.28 -27.69 -14.61
C ASP A 161 -14.96 -26.68 -15.56
N LYS A 162 -14.16 -26.08 -16.45
CA LYS A 162 -14.61 -25.13 -17.47
C LYS A 162 -15.71 -25.70 -18.37
N ASN A 163 -15.67 -27.00 -18.64
CA ASN A 163 -16.60 -27.67 -19.55
C ASN A 163 -17.90 -28.10 -18.87
N GLN A 164 -18.02 -27.89 -17.55
CA GLN A 164 -19.24 -28.19 -16.81
C GLN A 164 -20.41 -27.40 -17.40
N ARG A 165 -21.43 -28.13 -17.85
CA ARG A 165 -22.68 -27.56 -18.34
C ARG A 165 -23.58 -27.20 -17.16
N ILE A 166 -24.08 -25.97 -17.18
CA ILE A 166 -24.91 -25.34 -16.15
C ILE A 166 -26.25 -25.00 -16.78
N THR A 167 -27.34 -25.34 -16.10
CA THR A 167 -28.70 -24.99 -16.52
C THR A 167 -29.04 -23.62 -15.97
N THR A 168 -29.24 -22.64 -16.85
CA THR A 168 -29.55 -21.25 -16.47
C THR A 168 -30.80 -20.74 -17.20
N PRO A 169 -31.43 -19.66 -16.69
CA PRO A 169 -32.54 -19.02 -17.38
C PRO A 169 -32.14 -18.47 -18.75
N ASN A 170 -33.02 -18.59 -19.74
CA ASN A 170 -32.84 -18.03 -21.08
C ASN A 170 -33.07 -16.51 -21.05
N ILE A 171 -32.04 -15.75 -20.68
CA ILE A 171 -32.10 -14.30 -20.43
C ILE A 171 -32.73 -13.52 -21.61
N PRO A 172 -32.36 -13.74 -22.88
CA PRO A 172 -33.01 -13.06 -24.02
C PRO A 172 -34.52 -13.34 -24.11
N LEU A 173 -34.94 -14.60 -23.96
CA LEU A 173 -36.35 -14.97 -24.01
C LEU A 173 -37.14 -14.34 -22.85
N LEU A 174 -36.62 -14.43 -21.63
CA LEU A 174 -37.29 -13.92 -20.44
C LEU A 174 -37.34 -12.38 -20.42
N THR A 175 -36.33 -11.72 -20.99
CA THR A 175 -36.33 -10.26 -21.23
C THR A 175 -37.46 -9.86 -22.18
N ILE A 176 -37.55 -10.50 -23.35
CA ILE A 176 -38.59 -10.19 -24.35
C ILE A 176 -39.98 -10.54 -23.80
N SER A 177 -40.11 -11.64 -23.06
CA SER A 177 -41.35 -12.02 -22.37
C SER A 177 -41.82 -10.94 -21.41
N THR A 178 -40.95 -10.52 -20.48
CA THR A 178 -41.28 -9.54 -19.44
C THR A 178 -41.66 -8.20 -20.08
N GLN A 179 -40.87 -7.71 -21.04
CA GLN A 179 -41.22 -6.50 -21.79
C GLN A 179 -42.52 -6.61 -22.60
N SER A 180 -42.93 -7.83 -23.02
CA SER A 180 -44.18 -8.01 -23.78
C SER A 180 -45.46 -7.68 -23.00
N LYS A 181 -45.39 -7.63 -21.66
CA LYS A 181 -46.47 -7.18 -20.76
C LYS A 181 -46.90 -5.74 -21.04
N HIS A 182 -45.97 -4.90 -21.52
CA HIS A 182 -46.22 -3.50 -21.88
C HIS A 182 -46.56 -3.30 -23.37
N LEU A 183 -46.59 -4.37 -24.17
CA LEU A 183 -46.93 -4.33 -25.59
C LEU A 183 -48.41 -4.64 -25.81
N GLY A 184 -48.98 -4.09 -26.89
CA GLY A 184 -50.37 -4.38 -27.27
C GLY A 184 -50.61 -5.88 -27.51
N TYR A 185 -51.78 -6.38 -27.11
CA TYR A 185 -52.16 -7.80 -27.13
C TYR A 185 -51.73 -8.56 -28.40
N PHE A 186 -52.02 -8.00 -29.58
CA PHE A 186 -51.67 -8.61 -30.87
C PHE A 186 -50.16 -8.80 -31.07
N LEU A 187 -49.34 -7.84 -30.63
CA LEU A 187 -47.89 -7.93 -30.72
C LEU A 187 -47.34 -8.96 -29.73
N ALA A 188 -47.84 -8.97 -28.49
CA ALA A 188 -47.47 -9.96 -27.49
C ALA A 188 -47.84 -11.40 -27.93
N LYS A 189 -49.02 -11.60 -28.53
CA LYS A 189 -49.42 -12.89 -29.12
C LYS A 189 -48.59 -13.27 -30.34
N THR A 190 -48.18 -12.31 -31.17
CA THR A 190 -47.27 -12.56 -32.31
C THR A 190 -45.91 -13.03 -31.83
N ILE A 191 -45.34 -12.36 -30.81
CA ILE A 191 -44.11 -12.79 -30.14
C ILE A 191 -44.27 -14.21 -29.57
N SER A 192 -45.37 -14.50 -28.87
CA SER A 192 -45.67 -15.84 -28.35
C SER A 192 -45.70 -16.91 -29.45
N LEU A 193 -46.33 -16.63 -30.59
CA LEU A 193 -46.43 -17.57 -31.70
C LEU A 193 -45.04 -17.87 -32.28
N VAL A 194 -44.23 -16.83 -32.51
CA VAL A 194 -42.85 -16.98 -33.01
C VAL A 194 -42.01 -17.80 -32.03
N LEU A 195 -42.00 -17.46 -30.73
CA LEU A 195 -41.23 -18.17 -29.71
C LEU A 195 -41.63 -19.65 -29.59
N THR A 196 -42.93 -19.94 -29.70
CA THR A 196 -43.46 -21.32 -29.64
C THR A 196 -43.12 -22.11 -30.89
N ALA A 197 -43.30 -21.52 -32.09
CA ALA A 197 -43.02 -22.18 -33.37
C ALA A 197 -41.52 -22.50 -33.55
N THR A 198 -40.65 -21.64 -33.02
CA THR A 198 -39.18 -21.83 -32.99
C THR A 198 -38.69 -22.70 -31.83
N LYS A 199 -39.59 -23.16 -30.95
CA LYS A 199 -39.32 -24.08 -29.83
C LYS A 199 -38.27 -23.59 -28.83
N TYR A 200 -38.18 -22.28 -28.57
CA TYR A 200 -37.31 -21.81 -27.48
C TYR A 200 -37.80 -22.34 -26.14
N LYS A 201 -36.84 -22.71 -25.28
CA LYS A 201 -37.10 -23.09 -23.89
C LYS A 201 -36.78 -21.94 -22.94
N PRO A 202 -37.50 -21.80 -21.80
CA PRO A 202 -37.20 -20.81 -20.78
C PRO A 202 -35.89 -21.05 -20.02
N PHE A 203 -35.36 -22.28 -20.07
CA PHE A 203 -34.05 -22.66 -19.54
C PHE A 203 -33.17 -23.23 -20.65
N ILE A 204 -31.88 -22.97 -20.56
CA ILE A 204 -30.84 -23.41 -21.50
C ILE A 204 -29.65 -23.98 -20.72
N SER A 205 -28.89 -24.86 -21.38
CA SER A 205 -27.69 -25.48 -20.81
C SER A 205 -26.46 -24.94 -21.51
N LEU A 206 -25.62 -24.21 -20.77
CA LEU A 206 -24.43 -23.52 -21.26
C LEU A 206 -23.22 -23.84 -20.37
N THR A 207 -22.02 -23.68 -20.90
CA THR A 207 -20.79 -23.57 -20.09
C THR A 207 -20.67 -22.18 -19.47
N ALA A 208 -19.81 -22.04 -18.46
CA ALA A 208 -19.54 -20.74 -17.85
C ALA A 208 -18.94 -19.73 -18.85
N ASP A 209 -18.08 -20.20 -19.77
CA ASP A 209 -17.44 -19.38 -20.79
C ASP A 209 -18.46 -18.77 -21.77
N GLU A 210 -19.40 -19.59 -22.24
CA GLU A 210 -20.51 -19.18 -23.11
C GLU A 210 -21.40 -18.14 -22.42
N LEU A 211 -21.79 -18.36 -21.16
CA LEU A 211 -22.65 -17.43 -20.41
C LEU A 211 -21.96 -16.09 -20.10
N VAL A 212 -20.67 -16.12 -19.76
CA VAL A 212 -19.92 -14.93 -19.34
C VAL A 212 -19.43 -14.09 -20.53
N PHE A 213 -18.86 -14.71 -21.56
CA PHE A 213 -18.16 -13.99 -22.66
C PHE A 213 -18.85 -14.03 -24.03
N GLY A 214 -19.87 -14.87 -24.21
CA GLY A 214 -20.64 -14.86 -25.46
C GLY A 214 -21.07 -16.23 -25.95
N TYR A 215 -22.37 -16.40 -26.16
CA TYR A 215 -22.92 -17.40 -27.08
C TYR A 215 -23.77 -16.72 -28.16
N ASP A 216 -23.90 -17.39 -29.30
CA ASP A 216 -24.72 -16.91 -30.41
C ASP A 216 -26.20 -17.17 -30.13
N ASP A 217 -26.93 -16.10 -29.81
CA ASP A 217 -28.37 -16.13 -29.62
C ASP A 217 -29.11 -15.42 -30.76
N THR A 218 -30.12 -16.10 -31.28
CA THR A 218 -30.94 -15.65 -32.41
C THR A 218 -31.89 -14.50 -32.05
N LEU A 219 -32.38 -14.40 -30.81
CA LEU A 219 -33.21 -13.28 -30.36
C LEU A 219 -32.36 -12.01 -30.19
N VAL A 220 -31.16 -12.15 -29.61
CA VAL A 220 -30.18 -11.05 -29.51
C VAL A 220 -29.71 -10.60 -30.89
N SER A 221 -29.45 -11.52 -31.82
CA SER A 221 -29.09 -11.20 -33.21
C SER A 221 -30.19 -10.38 -33.92
N LEU A 222 -31.45 -10.73 -33.71
CA LEU A 222 -32.60 -9.98 -34.24
C LEU A 222 -32.73 -8.60 -33.57
N ALA A 223 -32.62 -8.53 -32.23
CA ALA A 223 -32.63 -7.26 -31.50
C ALA A 223 -31.50 -6.34 -31.97
N HIS A 224 -30.27 -6.85 -32.14
CA HIS A 224 -29.13 -6.09 -32.65
C HIS A 224 -29.40 -5.48 -34.04
N ARG A 225 -30.08 -6.22 -34.93
CA ARG A 225 -30.42 -5.76 -36.28
C ARG A 225 -31.55 -4.73 -36.30
N PHE A 226 -32.60 -4.93 -35.51
CA PHE A 226 -33.85 -4.18 -35.63
C PHE A 226 -34.06 -3.09 -34.56
N TYR A 227 -33.39 -3.15 -33.41
CA TYR A 227 -33.57 -2.15 -32.35
C TYR A 227 -32.86 -0.81 -32.70
N PRO A 228 -33.42 0.33 -32.25
CA PRO A 228 -32.80 1.64 -32.40
C PRO A 228 -31.46 1.70 -31.64
N ARG A 229 -30.55 2.59 -32.07
CA ARG A 229 -29.16 2.64 -31.57
C ARG A 229 -29.05 2.73 -30.04
N ASN A 230 -29.98 3.40 -29.37
CA ASN A 230 -30.00 3.59 -27.91
C ASN A 230 -30.45 2.36 -27.10
N ARG A 231 -31.13 1.38 -27.72
CA ARG A 231 -31.52 0.11 -27.09
C ARG A 231 -30.91 -1.11 -27.78
N ARG A 232 -29.91 -0.90 -28.64
CA ARG A 232 -29.30 -1.98 -29.43
C ARG A 232 -28.32 -2.78 -28.57
N PRO A 233 -28.59 -4.06 -28.26
CA PRO A 233 -27.63 -4.89 -27.54
C PRO A 233 -26.41 -5.22 -28.41
N MET A 234 -25.42 -5.88 -27.81
CA MET A 234 -24.33 -6.52 -28.56
C MET A 234 -24.86 -7.61 -29.52
N SER A 235 -24.04 -8.05 -30.47
CA SER A 235 -24.44 -9.08 -31.46
C SER A 235 -24.54 -10.49 -30.88
N LYS A 236 -23.87 -10.76 -29.76
CA LYS A 236 -23.91 -12.03 -29.01
C LYS A 236 -24.47 -11.81 -27.61
N MET A 237 -25.03 -12.86 -27.00
CA MET A 237 -25.49 -12.84 -25.61
C MET A 237 -24.35 -13.24 -24.68
N GLY A 238 -24.07 -12.43 -23.65
CA GLY A 238 -23.06 -12.74 -22.65
C GLY A 238 -22.99 -11.63 -21.59
N LEU A 239 -22.74 -12.01 -20.33
CA LEU A 239 -22.92 -11.14 -19.17
C LEU A 239 -21.80 -10.10 -18.96
N LEU A 240 -20.56 -10.43 -19.33
CA LEU A 240 -19.40 -9.53 -19.26
C LEU A 240 -18.89 -9.14 -20.67
N ASN A 241 -19.81 -9.07 -21.64
CA ASN A 241 -19.51 -8.76 -23.02
C ASN A 241 -18.82 -7.41 -23.18
N GLY A 242 -17.71 -7.39 -23.92
CA GLY A 242 -16.93 -6.18 -24.18
C GLY A 242 -16.01 -5.74 -23.04
N ARG A 243 -15.83 -6.54 -21.98
CA ARG A 243 -14.77 -6.31 -20.97
C ARG A 243 -13.38 -6.80 -21.41
N ASN A 244 -13.30 -7.66 -22.44
CA ASN A 244 -12.04 -8.22 -22.94
C ASN A 244 -11.49 -7.42 -24.13
N GLY A 245 -10.23 -6.99 -24.05
CA GLY A 245 -9.54 -6.15 -25.03
C GLY A 245 -9.44 -4.69 -24.60
N THR A 246 -9.31 -3.79 -25.58
CA THR A 246 -9.37 -2.34 -25.33
C THR A 246 -10.83 -1.90 -25.28
N LEU A 247 -11.26 -1.34 -24.15
CA LEU A 247 -12.60 -0.80 -23.98
C LEU A 247 -12.80 0.40 -24.91
N THR A 248 -13.99 0.52 -25.50
CA THR A 248 -14.38 1.68 -26.31
C THR A 248 -14.51 2.96 -25.48
N GLU A 249 -14.78 2.80 -24.18
CA GLU A 249 -14.90 3.88 -23.22
C GLU A 249 -13.56 4.57 -22.98
N TYR A 250 -13.58 5.90 -22.89
CA TYR A 250 -12.45 6.70 -22.42
C TYR A 250 -12.86 7.52 -21.20
N ALA A 251 -12.01 7.45 -20.17
CA ALA A 251 -12.21 8.14 -18.91
C ALA A 251 -11.22 9.28 -18.78
N THR A 252 -11.66 10.38 -18.17
CA THR A 252 -10.84 11.54 -17.79
C THR A 252 -10.87 11.65 -16.27
N MET A 253 -9.72 11.78 -15.63
CA MET A 253 -9.55 11.67 -14.19
C MET A 253 -8.66 12.78 -13.62
N TYR A 254 -8.92 13.22 -12.39
CA TYR A 254 -8.09 14.19 -11.69
C TYR A 254 -6.76 13.59 -11.21
N THR A 255 -5.65 14.25 -11.54
CA THR A 255 -4.28 13.75 -11.29
C THR A 255 -3.74 13.98 -9.86
N GLY A 256 -4.45 14.76 -9.04
CA GLY A 256 -3.96 15.22 -7.73
C GLY A 256 -3.08 16.48 -7.77
N HIS A 257 -2.87 17.08 -8.95
CA HIS A 257 -2.00 18.26 -9.10
C HIS A 257 -2.59 19.52 -8.45
N THR A 258 -3.87 19.77 -8.69
CA THR A 258 -4.63 20.92 -8.15
C THR A 258 -5.01 20.76 -6.68
N GLY A 259 -5.11 19.53 -6.18
CA GLY A 259 -5.47 19.17 -4.81
C GLY A 259 -5.75 17.67 -4.72
N MET A 260 -5.77 17.11 -3.51
CA MET A 260 -6.04 15.67 -3.32
C MET A 260 -7.53 15.34 -3.07
N GLU A 261 -8.39 16.34 -2.87
CA GLU A 261 -9.83 16.17 -2.61
C GLU A 261 -10.56 15.33 -3.66
N LYS A 262 -10.17 15.44 -4.93
CA LYS A 262 -10.72 14.65 -6.05
C LYS A 262 -9.72 13.65 -6.64
N PHE A 263 -8.63 13.35 -5.94
CA PHE A 263 -7.57 12.48 -6.48
C PHE A 263 -8.11 11.08 -6.81
N GLY A 264 -7.90 10.64 -8.07
CA GLY A 264 -8.40 9.35 -8.54
C GLY A 264 -9.87 9.35 -8.98
N TYR A 265 -10.61 10.45 -8.80
CA TYR A 265 -11.99 10.55 -9.27
C TYR A 265 -12.10 10.96 -10.74
N PHE A 266 -13.16 10.51 -11.40
CA PHE A 266 -13.49 10.91 -12.76
C PHE A 266 -13.91 12.39 -12.82
N ASP A 267 -13.39 13.07 -13.85
CA ASP A 267 -13.82 14.38 -14.34
C ASP A 267 -14.85 14.22 -15.46
N LYS A 268 -14.62 13.24 -16.37
CA LYS A 268 -15.52 12.93 -17.50
C LYS A 268 -15.46 11.45 -17.92
N LEU A 269 -16.59 10.90 -18.32
CA LEU A 269 -16.70 9.59 -18.99
C LEU A 269 -17.27 9.78 -20.41
N ASN A 270 -16.56 9.32 -21.43
CA ASN A 270 -16.91 9.51 -22.85
C ASN A 270 -17.19 10.98 -23.26
N GLY A 271 -16.57 11.93 -22.55
CA GLY A 271 -16.75 13.37 -22.75
C GLY A 271 -17.92 14.00 -21.97
N LEU A 272 -18.76 13.19 -21.32
CA LEU A 272 -19.82 13.64 -20.43
C LEU A 272 -19.30 13.83 -19.00
N ASP A 273 -19.84 14.83 -18.30
CA ASP A 273 -19.59 15.16 -16.89
C ASP A 273 -20.64 14.55 -15.93
N HIS A 274 -21.53 13.71 -16.46
CA HIS A 274 -22.61 13.04 -15.74
C HIS A 274 -22.92 11.67 -16.39
N LEU A 275 -23.59 10.79 -15.65
CA LEU A 275 -24.11 9.52 -16.15
C LEU A 275 -25.38 9.76 -16.99
N PRO A 276 -25.41 9.41 -18.28
CA PRO A 276 -26.56 9.68 -19.16
C PRO A 276 -27.78 8.79 -18.90
N HIS A 277 -27.72 7.95 -17.86
CA HIS A 277 -28.75 6.98 -17.49
C HIS A 277 -29.67 7.48 -16.36
N TRP A 278 -29.31 8.59 -15.71
CA TRP A 278 -30.01 9.14 -14.54
C TRP A 278 -30.22 10.64 -14.72
N ASP A 279 -31.45 11.13 -14.55
CA ASP A 279 -31.82 12.50 -14.92
C ASP A 279 -31.46 13.58 -13.88
N LYS A 280 -31.07 13.19 -12.66
CA LYS A 280 -30.95 14.10 -11.51
C LYS A 280 -29.79 13.75 -10.58
N GLU A 281 -29.16 14.79 -10.04
CA GLU A 281 -28.24 14.68 -8.92
C GLU A 281 -28.98 14.22 -7.63
N PRO A 282 -28.32 13.46 -6.74
CA PRO A 282 -26.94 12.97 -6.83
C PRO A 282 -26.76 11.72 -7.74
N CYS A 283 -27.84 11.20 -8.34
CA CYS A 283 -27.81 9.93 -9.07
C CYS A 283 -27.04 9.98 -10.41
N SER A 284 -27.03 11.14 -11.05
CA SER A 284 -26.26 11.42 -12.26
C SER A 284 -24.75 11.59 -12.04
N SER A 285 -24.28 11.66 -10.79
CA SER A 285 -22.88 11.97 -10.48
C SER A 285 -21.91 10.87 -10.92
N ILE A 286 -20.85 11.28 -11.63
CA ILE A 286 -19.66 10.45 -11.94
C ILE A 286 -18.50 10.67 -10.96
N GLU A 287 -18.70 11.42 -9.86
CA GLU A 287 -17.63 11.75 -8.92
C GLU A 287 -17.26 10.54 -8.04
N ALA A 288 -16.51 9.63 -8.66
CA ALA A 288 -16.13 8.34 -8.13
C ALA A 288 -14.80 7.84 -8.72
N SER A 289 -14.19 6.89 -8.03
CA SER A 289 -12.95 6.23 -8.45
C SER A 289 -13.20 4.97 -9.27
N GLU A 290 -12.27 4.61 -10.15
CA GLU A 290 -12.14 3.27 -10.76
C GLU A 290 -11.74 2.18 -9.76
N GLY A 291 -11.48 2.53 -8.49
CA GLY A 291 -10.97 1.64 -7.45
C GLY A 291 -9.44 1.57 -7.38
N SER A 292 -8.71 2.24 -8.27
CA SER A 292 -7.23 2.28 -8.25
C SER A 292 -6.66 3.29 -7.23
N PHE A 293 -7.30 4.46 -7.07
CA PHE A 293 -6.91 5.52 -6.15
C PHE A 293 -8.14 6.25 -5.60
N PHE A 294 -8.09 6.67 -4.37
CA PHE A 294 -9.13 7.46 -3.71
C PHE A 294 -8.53 8.75 -3.14
N PRO A 295 -9.34 9.78 -2.87
CA PRO A 295 -8.90 10.93 -2.08
C PRO A 295 -8.37 10.47 -0.71
N PRO A 296 -7.13 10.82 -0.31
CA PRO A 296 -6.55 10.34 0.95
C PRO A 296 -7.27 10.95 2.16
N ARG A 297 -7.81 10.11 3.04
CA ARG A 297 -8.57 10.52 4.23
C ARG A 297 -7.76 11.38 5.22
N GLU A 298 -6.44 11.21 5.30
CA GLU A 298 -5.55 12.08 6.09
C GLU A 298 -5.56 13.55 5.59
N VAL A 299 -5.97 13.80 4.35
CA VAL A 299 -6.12 15.14 3.77
C VAL A 299 -7.58 15.60 3.80
N THR A 300 -8.50 14.78 3.28
CA THR A 300 -9.90 15.19 3.06
C THR A 300 -10.76 15.14 4.32
N ASN A 301 -10.36 14.33 5.32
CA ASN A 301 -11.18 13.95 6.48
C ASN A 301 -12.56 13.36 6.12
N SER A 302 -12.75 12.87 4.89
CA SER A 302 -14.00 12.24 4.46
C SER A 302 -14.05 10.78 4.88
N ASP A 303 -15.12 10.42 5.60
CA ASP A 303 -15.46 9.03 5.94
C ASP A 303 -16.18 8.30 4.79
N VAL A 304 -16.48 8.98 3.68
CA VAL A 304 -17.10 8.38 2.48
C VAL A 304 -16.23 8.62 1.25
N VAL A 305 -15.99 7.56 0.48
CA VAL A 305 -15.40 7.62 -0.86
C VAL A 305 -16.30 6.87 -1.85
N TYR A 306 -16.24 7.22 -3.13
CA TYR A 306 -17.13 6.62 -4.14
C TYR A 306 -16.36 5.74 -5.12
N ILE A 307 -16.97 4.64 -5.53
CA ILE A 307 -16.46 3.74 -6.57
C ILE A 307 -17.44 3.65 -7.74
N TYR A 308 -16.90 3.56 -8.95
CA TYR A 308 -17.65 3.34 -10.18
C TYR A 308 -16.90 2.32 -11.06
N ASP A 309 -17.65 1.33 -11.54
CA ASP A 309 -17.33 0.54 -12.73
C ASP A 309 -18.58 0.56 -13.62
N LYS A 310 -18.37 0.44 -14.94
CA LYS A 310 -19.43 0.48 -15.94
C LYS A 310 -20.59 -0.48 -15.62
N ASP A 311 -20.29 -1.66 -15.09
CA ASP A 311 -21.30 -2.68 -14.84
C ASP A 311 -22.14 -2.41 -13.58
N LEU A 312 -21.69 -1.50 -12.70
CA LEU A 312 -22.47 -1.02 -11.56
C LEU A 312 -23.57 -0.02 -11.95
N CYS A 313 -23.49 0.57 -13.16
CA CYS A 313 -24.44 1.55 -13.71
C CYS A 313 -24.57 2.88 -12.92
N ARG A 314 -23.93 3.01 -11.75
CA ARG A 314 -23.93 4.18 -10.88
C ARG A 314 -22.71 4.25 -9.99
N SER A 315 -22.44 5.44 -9.44
CA SER A 315 -21.48 5.62 -8.36
C SER A 315 -22.03 5.01 -7.06
N LEU A 316 -21.22 4.21 -6.35
CA LEU A 316 -21.56 3.56 -5.09
C LEU A 316 -20.73 4.12 -3.91
N PRO A 317 -21.36 4.43 -2.76
CA PRO A 317 -20.66 4.91 -1.58
C PRO A 317 -19.99 3.77 -0.80
N LEU A 318 -18.70 3.93 -0.54
CA LEU A 318 -17.92 3.14 0.40
C LEU A 318 -17.73 3.96 1.68
N VAL A 319 -18.18 3.42 2.81
CA VAL A 319 -18.21 4.08 4.11
C VAL A 319 -17.14 3.51 5.03
N TYR A 320 -16.36 4.39 5.64
CA TYR A 320 -15.36 4.06 6.64
C TYR A 320 -15.98 3.35 7.84
N ARG A 321 -15.34 2.28 8.32
CA ARG A 321 -15.80 1.47 9.46
C ARG A 321 -14.86 1.58 10.66
N HIS A 322 -13.59 1.23 10.48
CA HIS A 322 -12.58 1.22 11.55
C HIS A 322 -11.16 1.03 10.95
N PRO A 323 -10.07 1.38 11.66
CA PRO A 323 -8.72 1.07 11.21
C PRO A 323 -8.47 -0.44 11.27
N VAL A 324 -7.62 -0.92 10.37
CA VAL A 324 -7.17 -2.31 10.23
C VAL A 324 -5.69 -2.36 9.85
N GLU A 325 -5.07 -3.53 9.94
CA GLU A 325 -3.70 -3.75 9.47
C GLU A 325 -3.69 -4.79 8.34
N LYS A 326 -2.87 -4.57 7.32
CA LYS A 326 -2.55 -5.54 6.25
C LYS A 326 -1.04 -5.58 6.08
N ASP A 327 -0.45 -6.76 6.27
CA ASP A 327 0.99 -7.02 6.10
C ASP A 327 1.91 -6.04 6.86
N GLY A 328 1.54 -5.61 8.08
CA GLY A 328 2.29 -4.63 8.86
C GLY A 328 2.12 -3.16 8.40
N ILE A 329 1.14 -2.88 7.53
CA ILE A 329 0.80 -1.54 7.04
C ILE A 329 -0.59 -1.15 7.57
N PRO A 330 -0.75 0.03 8.21
CA PRO A 330 -2.05 0.52 8.66
C PRO A 330 -2.90 0.98 7.48
N ALA A 331 -4.17 0.59 7.50
CA ALA A 331 -5.19 0.94 6.52
C ALA A 331 -6.54 1.19 7.20
N ASP A 332 -7.44 1.87 6.50
CA ASP A 332 -8.82 2.09 6.92
C ASP A 332 -9.72 1.09 6.19
N LEU A 333 -10.61 0.39 6.91
CA LEU A 333 -11.61 -0.49 6.29
C LEU A 333 -12.81 0.34 5.84
N TYR A 334 -13.17 0.18 4.58
CA TYR A 334 -14.40 0.71 3.99
C TYR A 334 -15.27 -0.45 3.49
N THR A 335 -16.58 -0.35 3.67
CA THR A 335 -17.56 -1.28 3.07
C THR A 335 -18.71 -0.49 2.44
N LEU A 336 -19.52 -1.12 1.58
CA LEU A 336 -20.69 -0.44 1.00
C LEU A 336 -21.62 0.10 2.11
N ALA A 337 -22.27 1.24 1.85
CA ALA A 337 -23.34 1.72 2.72
C ALA A 337 -24.52 0.72 2.69
N GLU A 338 -25.16 0.47 3.83
CA GLU A 338 -26.24 -0.54 3.94
C GLU A 338 -27.49 -0.17 3.13
N ASP A 339 -27.65 1.11 2.82
CA ASP A 339 -28.70 1.69 2.00
C ASP A 339 -28.28 1.94 0.54
N SER A 340 -27.09 1.47 0.11
CA SER A 340 -26.61 1.60 -1.29
C SER A 340 -27.58 0.99 -2.30
N TYR A 341 -28.24 -0.11 -1.92
CA TYR A 341 -29.24 -0.81 -2.73
C TYR A 341 -30.56 -0.88 -1.96
N GLY A 342 -31.66 -0.39 -2.52
CA GLY A 342 -32.97 -0.51 -1.90
C GLY A 342 -33.98 0.56 -2.31
N PRO A 343 -35.11 0.67 -1.59
CA PRO A 343 -36.13 1.67 -1.87
C PRO A 343 -35.58 3.10 -1.70
N PRO A 344 -36.23 4.10 -2.33
CA PRO A 344 -35.90 5.52 -2.20
C PRO A 344 -35.59 5.96 -0.76
N ASN A 345 -34.33 6.37 -0.53
CA ASN A 345 -33.95 7.28 0.55
C ASN A 345 -33.70 8.69 -0.06
N GLY A 346 -33.34 9.67 0.76
CA GLY A 346 -33.08 11.04 0.30
C GLY A 346 -32.04 11.16 -0.82
N ASN A 347 -31.05 10.26 -0.87
CA ASN A 347 -29.95 10.29 -1.84
C ASN A 347 -30.12 9.33 -3.02
N ASN A 348 -30.96 8.29 -2.89
CA ASN A 348 -31.15 7.24 -3.89
C ASN A 348 -32.53 7.31 -4.59
N SER A 349 -33.40 8.24 -4.21
CA SER A 349 -34.74 8.40 -4.81
C SER A 349 -34.73 8.64 -6.32
N CYS A 350 -33.69 9.27 -6.87
CA CYS A 350 -33.55 9.50 -8.31
C CYS A 350 -33.12 8.26 -9.13
N TYR A 351 -32.86 7.11 -8.48
CA TYR A 351 -32.67 5.82 -9.18
C TYR A 351 -33.98 5.04 -9.39
N GLU A 352 -35.10 5.51 -8.83
CA GLU A 352 -36.41 4.89 -9.04
C GLU A 352 -36.99 5.25 -10.41
N HIS A 353 -37.57 4.27 -11.10
CA HIS A 353 -38.20 4.44 -12.41
C HIS A 353 -39.60 3.81 -12.38
N THR A 354 -40.60 4.50 -12.95
CA THR A 354 -42.03 4.11 -12.87
C THR A 354 -42.36 2.73 -13.42
N ASP A 355 -41.52 2.24 -14.33
CA ASP A 355 -41.78 1.04 -15.12
C ASP A 355 -41.39 -0.25 -14.38
N TYR A 356 -40.75 -0.14 -13.21
CA TYR A 356 -40.12 -1.27 -12.52
C TYR A 356 -40.33 -1.21 -11.01
N LYS A 357 -40.61 -2.36 -10.40
CA LYS A 357 -40.85 -2.48 -8.96
C LYS A 357 -39.56 -2.23 -8.16
N PRO A 358 -39.57 -1.35 -7.13
CA PRO A 358 -38.45 -1.22 -6.21
C PRO A 358 -38.38 -2.43 -5.26
N TYR A 359 -37.16 -2.87 -4.96
CA TYR A 359 -36.87 -3.99 -4.06
C TYR A 359 -35.77 -3.59 -3.08
N ARG A 360 -35.91 -3.92 -1.79
CA ARG A 360 -34.87 -3.63 -0.78
C ARG A 360 -33.65 -4.53 -0.98
N GLY A 361 -32.45 -3.93 -0.98
CA GLY A 361 -31.17 -4.60 -1.25
C GLY A 361 -30.83 -4.79 -2.73
N LEU A 362 -31.69 -4.33 -3.64
CA LEU A 362 -31.53 -4.44 -5.09
C LEU A 362 -31.51 -3.06 -5.74
N GLN A 363 -30.74 -2.92 -6.82
CA GLN A 363 -30.68 -1.73 -7.67
C GLN A 363 -31.02 -2.13 -9.11
N ASN A 364 -31.99 -1.45 -9.71
CA ASN A 364 -32.33 -1.63 -11.13
C ASN A 364 -31.21 -1.03 -12.01
N ILE A 365 -30.68 -1.80 -12.97
CA ILE A 365 -29.67 -1.33 -13.93
C ILE A 365 -30.15 -1.44 -15.40
N SER A 366 -31.44 -1.65 -15.62
CA SER A 366 -32.07 -1.69 -16.95
C SER A 366 -31.71 -0.50 -17.87
N PRO A 367 -31.57 0.75 -17.37
CA PRO A 367 -31.14 1.89 -18.21
C PRO A 367 -29.75 1.72 -18.84
N CYS A 368 -28.83 1.03 -18.16
CA CYS A 368 -27.50 0.70 -18.71
C CYS A 368 -27.51 -0.59 -19.54
N GLN A 369 -28.40 -1.52 -19.25
CA GLN A 369 -28.49 -2.85 -19.88
C GLN A 369 -29.48 -2.90 -21.05
N TYR A 370 -29.49 -1.85 -21.90
CA TYR A 370 -30.33 -1.75 -23.11
C TYR A 370 -31.85 -1.87 -22.88
N GLY A 371 -32.32 -1.72 -21.64
CA GLY A 371 -33.70 -1.93 -21.22
C GLY A 371 -34.04 -3.35 -20.76
N ALA A 372 -33.08 -4.29 -20.73
CA ALA A 372 -33.29 -5.61 -20.14
C ALA A 372 -33.53 -5.49 -18.62
N PRO A 373 -34.48 -6.25 -18.02
CA PRO A 373 -34.96 -6.05 -16.66
C PRO A 373 -33.98 -6.62 -15.60
N VAL A 374 -32.77 -6.07 -15.57
CA VAL A 374 -31.63 -6.56 -14.78
C VAL A 374 -31.48 -5.75 -13.49
N TYR A 375 -31.25 -6.46 -12.38
CA TYR A 375 -31.01 -5.89 -11.06
C TYR A 375 -29.68 -6.38 -10.48
N ILE A 376 -28.92 -5.48 -9.87
CA ILE A 376 -27.76 -5.83 -9.06
C ILE A 376 -28.12 -5.92 -7.58
N SER A 377 -27.44 -6.79 -6.84
CA SER A 377 -27.53 -6.91 -5.38
C SER A 377 -26.19 -7.36 -4.80
N ASN A 378 -26.08 -7.48 -3.47
CA ASN A 378 -25.02 -8.28 -2.87
C ASN A 378 -25.24 -9.79 -3.18
N PRO A 379 -24.20 -10.63 -3.15
CA PRO A 379 -24.32 -12.08 -3.30
C PRO A 379 -25.27 -12.73 -2.28
N HIS A 380 -25.98 -13.76 -2.75
CA HIS A 380 -27.03 -14.49 -2.05
C HIS A 380 -28.09 -13.58 -1.42
N PHE A 381 -28.37 -12.42 -2.02
CA PHE A 381 -29.27 -11.40 -1.47
C PHE A 381 -28.91 -10.94 -0.04
N TYR A 382 -27.62 -10.93 0.32
CA TYR A 382 -27.13 -10.35 1.57
C TYR A 382 -27.62 -8.88 1.73
N GLN A 383 -28.09 -8.52 2.92
CA GLN A 383 -28.72 -7.21 3.24
C GLN A 383 -29.98 -6.86 2.40
N SER A 384 -30.63 -7.83 1.76
CA SER A 384 -31.85 -7.62 0.96
C SER A 384 -33.14 -8.03 1.69
N ASP A 385 -34.28 -7.81 1.05
CA ASP A 385 -35.60 -8.23 1.58
C ASP A 385 -35.68 -9.76 1.76
N PRO A 386 -36.12 -10.29 2.93
CA PRO A 386 -36.33 -11.72 3.15
C PRO A 386 -37.23 -12.39 2.10
N GLN A 387 -38.18 -11.67 1.50
CA GLN A 387 -39.05 -12.22 0.45
C GLN A 387 -38.29 -12.73 -0.78
N LEU A 388 -37.09 -12.18 -1.05
CA LEU A 388 -36.22 -12.61 -2.14
C LEU A 388 -35.54 -13.95 -1.84
N LEU A 389 -35.22 -14.20 -0.57
CA LEU A 389 -34.72 -15.49 -0.09
C LEU A 389 -35.84 -16.52 -0.07
N ASP A 390 -37.02 -16.17 0.44
CA ASP A 390 -38.20 -17.04 0.43
C ASP A 390 -38.64 -17.42 -1.00
N ALA A 391 -38.23 -16.66 -2.01
CA ALA A 391 -38.60 -16.90 -3.40
C ALA A 391 -37.85 -18.06 -4.08
N VAL A 392 -36.71 -18.50 -3.54
CA VAL A 392 -35.80 -19.48 -4.16
C VAL A 392 -35.24 -20.44 -3.10
N GLU A 393 -34.79 -21.62 -3.50
CA GLU A 393 -34.11 -22.56 -2.60
C GLU A 393 -32.61 -22.63 -2.94
N GLY A 394 -31.75 -22.68 -1.92
CA GLY A 394 -30.30 -22.86 -2.09
C GLY A 394 -29.41 -21.63 -1.86
N LEU A 395 -29.97 -20.46 -1.58
CA LEU A 395 -29.18 -19.27 -1.19
C LEU A 395 -28.82 -19.28 0.30
N ASN A 396 -27.62 -18.79 0.64
CA ASN A 396 -27.10 -18.75 2.01
C ASN A 396 -26.29 -17.46 2.27
N PRO A 397 -26.94 -16.31 2.55
CA PRO A 397 -26.26 -15.03 2.74
C PRO A 397 -25.34 -15.02 3.97
N GLN A 398 -24.04 -14.80 3.74
CA GLN A 398 -23.03 -14.66 4.79
C GLN A 398 -22.25 -13.35 4.64
N ARG A 399 -22.05 -12.63 5.74
CA ARG A 399 -21.36 -11.32 5.73
C ARG A 399 -19.94 -11.42 5.18
N ASP A 400 -19.09 -12.25 5.78
CA ASP A 400 -17.66 -12.29 5.46
C ASP A 400 -17.39 -12.77 4.01
N ALA A 401 -18.29 -13.59 3.46
CA ALA A 401 -18.23 -14.08 2.09
C ALA A 401 -18.81 -13.09 1.07
N HIS A 402 -19.82 -12.28 1.43
CA HIS A 402 -20.63 -11.52 0.46
C HIS A 402 -20.57 -9.99 0.62
N GLU A 403 -20.01 -9.45 1.71
CA GLU A 403 -19.81 -8.00 1.85
C GLU A 403 -18.66 -7.50 0.95
N THR A 404 -18.92 -6.45 0.17
CA THR A 404 -17.90 -5.70 -0.60
C THR A 404 -17.07 -4.85 0.36
N PHE A 405 -15.74 -4.91 0.25
CA PHE A 405 -14.85 -4.13 1.12
C PHE A 405 -13.57 -3.65 0.42
N PHE A 406 -12.97 -2.59 0.98
CA PHE A 406 -11.67 -2.06 0.62
C PHE A 406 -10.85 -1.74 1.88
N LYS A 407 -9.56 -2.07 1.89
CA LYS A 407 -8.59 -1.66 2.92
C LYS A 407 -7.71 -0.58 2.33
N ILE A 408 -8.03 0.69 2.57
CA ILE A 408 -7.41 1.84 1.90
C ILE A 408 -6.36 2.46 2.82
N GLN A 409 -5.15 2.68 2.33
CA GLN A 409 -4.09 3.35 3.10
C GLN A 409 -4.42 4.86 3.25
N PRO A 410 -4.65 5.39 4.46
CA PRO A 410 -5.28 6.71 4.66
C PRO A 410 -4.46 7.92 4.17
N LYS A 411 -3.14 7.78 4.08
CA LYS A 411 -2.20 8.84 3.67
C LYS A 411 -2.01 8.92 2.15
N LEU A 412 -2.11 7.77 1.48
CA LEU A 412 -1.89 7.62 0.04
C LEU A 412 -3.19 7.53 -0.75
N GLY A 413 -4.30 7.15 -0.13
CA GLY A 413 -5.55 6.85 -0.84
C GLY A 413 -5.45 5.60 -1.73
N VAL A 414 -4.48 4.71 -1.48
CA VAL A 414 -4.22 3.50 -2.28
C VAL A 414 -4.79 2.28 -1.56
N PRO A 415 -5.61 1.43 -2.20
CA PRO A 415 -6.04 0.17 -1.61
C PRO A 415 -4.88 -0.81 -1.48
N LEU A 416 -4.76 -1.43 -0.30
CA LEU A 416 -3.84 -2.55 -0.04
C LEU A 416 -4.50 -3.90 -0.36
N GLU A 417 -5.82 -3.94 -0.26
CA GLU A 417 -6.69 -5.09 -0.52
C GLU A 417 -8.08 -4.56 -0.85
N GLY A 418 -8.80 -5.20 -1.76
CA GLY A 418 -10.18 -4.85 -2.06
C GLY A 418 -10.89 -5.95 -2.85
N GLN A 419 -12.15 -6.20 -2.51
CA GLN A 419 -13.01 -7.21 -3.12
C GLN A 419 -14.37 -6.57 -3.42
N VAL A 420 -14.66 -6.37 -4.71
CA VAL A 420 -15.99 -5.96 -5.18
C VAL A 420 -16.81 -7.22 -5.41
N ARG A 421 -17.97 -7.31 -4.74
CA ARG A 421 -18.84 -8.49 -4.73
C ARG A 421 -20.24 -8.09 -5.13
N VAL A 422 -20.69 -8.57 -6.30
CA VAL A 422 -21.96 -8.16 -6.90
C VAL A 422 -22.66 -9.37 -7.53
N GLN A 423 -23.97 -9.45 -7.33
CA GLN A 423 -24.84 -10.45 -7.94
C GLN A 423 -25.70 -9.82 -9.04
N LEU A 424 -25.74 -10.50 -10.19
CA LEU A 424 -26.62 -10.18 -11.31
C LEU A 424 -27.91 -11.00 -11.21
N ASN A 425 -29.04 -10.31 -11.31
CA ASN A 425 -30.36 -10.89 -11.22
C ASN A 425 -31.24 -10.42 -12.37
N LEU A 426 -32.18 -11.26 -12.80
CA LEU A 426 -33.17 -10.94 -13.82
C LEU A 426 -34.55 -10.88 -13.17
N LEU A 427 -35.25 -9.74 -13.25
CA LEU A 427 -36.67 -9.70 -12.93
C LEU A 427 -37.44 -10.47 -14.01
N VAL A 428 -38.26 -11.41 -13.58
CA VAL A 428 -39.14 -12.17 -14.46
C VAL A 428 -40.57 -12.00 -13.97
N GLU A 429 -41.45 -11.64 -14.90
CA GLU A 429 -42.88 -11.43 -14.64
C GLU A 429 -43.75 -12.41 -15.43
N GLU A 430 -44.96 -12.67 -14.93
CA GLU A 430 -46.00 -13.38 -15.65
C GLU A 430 -46.36 -12.62 -16.93
N ALA A 431 -46.19 -13.29 -18.07
CA ALA A 431 -46.64 -12.79 -19.36
C ALA A 431 -47.80 -13.68 -19.85
N PRO A 432 -49.06 -13.41 -19.45
CA PRO A 432 -50.21 -14.29 -19.76
C PRO A 432 -50.48 -14.44 -21.27
N ASN A 433 -49.94 -13.52 -22.07
CA ASN A 433 -50.01 -13.57 -23.53
C ASN A 433 -48.94 -14.47 -24.18
N VAL A 434 -47.85 -14.80 -23.47
CA VAL A 434 -46.69 -15.57 -23.95
C VAL A 434 -46.67 -16.97 -23.37
N MET A 435 -46.88 -17.99 -24.21
CA MET A 435 -47.02 -19.39 -23.77
C MET A 435 -45.80 -19.94 -23.02
N ALA A 436 -44.58 -19.49 -23.36
CA ALA A 436 -43.34 -19.95 -22.73
C ALA A 436 -43.22 -19.54 -21.25
N THR A 437 -43.95 -18.50 -20.83
CA THR A 437 -43.82 -17.82 -19.53
C THR A 437 -45.17 -17.57 -18.85
N LYS A 438 -46.26 -18.12 -19.41
CA LYS A 438 -47.63 -17.97 -18.90
C LYS A 438 -47.79 -18.45 -17.44
N ASN A 439 -47.01 -19.45 -17.02
CA ASN A 439 -47.07 -20.01 -15.67
C ASN A 439 -45.96 -19.46 -14.76
N PHE A 440 -45.16 -18.49 -15.21
CA PHE A 440 -44.12 -17.90 -14.37
C PHE A 440 -44.77 -16.97 -13.36
N ARG A 441 -44.35 -17.10 -12.10
CA ARG A 441 -44.65 -16.14 -11.04
C ARG A 441 -43.77 -14.89 -11.16
N ASP A 442 -44.24 -13.76 -10.66
CA ASP A 442 -43.43 -12.54 -10.55
C ASP A 442 -42.35 -12.72 -9.45
N PHE A 443 -41.07 -12.74 -9.83
CA PHE A 443 -39.94 -12.73 -8.88
C PHE A 443 -38.61 -12.31 -9.54
N VAL A 444 -37.59 -12.11 -8.71
CA VAL A 444 -36.23 -11.80 -9.17
C VAL A 444 -35.39 -13.08 -9.17
N PHE A 445 -34.95 -13.50 -10.36
CA PHE A 445 -34.17 -14.71 -10.58
C PHE A 445 -32.67 -14.39 -10.47
N PRO A 446 -31.94 -14.93 -9.47
CA PRO A 446 -30.50 -14.74 -9.36
C PRO A 446 -29.76 -15.60 -10.41
N ILE A 447 -28.86 -14.99 -11.18
CA ILE A 447 -28.20 -15.65 -12.32
C ILE A 447 -26.78 -16.09 -11.95
N MET A 448 -25.98 -15.13 -11.48
CA MET A 448 -24.61 -15.35 -11.05
C MET A 448 -24.18 -14.23 -10.11
N TRP A 449 -23.13 -14.45 -9.34
CA TRP A 449 -22.39 -13.38 -8.68
C TRP A 449 -20.90 -13.44 -9.03
N LEU A 450 -20.23 -12.31 -8.84
CA LEU A 450 -18.81 -12.15 -9.11
C LEU A 450 -18.08 -11.54 -7.91
N GLU A 451 -16.87 -12.01 -7.66
CA GLU A 451 -15.86 -11.37 -6.80
C GLU A 451 -14.72 -10.86 -7.69
N GLU A 452 -14.52 -9.56 -7.73
CA GLU A 452 -13.54 -8.88 -8.58
C GLU A 452 -12.64 -7.99 -7.71
N GLY A 453 -11.35 -8.31 -7.64
CA GLY A 453 -10.50 -7.72 -6.61
C GLY A 453 -9.01 -8.04 -6.65
N VAL A 454 -8.30 -7.47 -5.68
CA VAL A 454 -6.87 -7.65 -5.42
C VAL A 454 -6.72 -8.05 -3.96
N SER A 455 -6.24 -9.27 -3.72
CA SER A 455 -6.07 -9.82 -2.37
C SER A 455 -4.71 -9.46 -1.75
N GLU A 456 -3.68 -9.23 -2.58
CA GLU A 456 -2.31 -8.93 -2.17
C GLU A 456 -1.61 -7.99 -3.16
N LEU A 457 -0.75 -7.12 -2.63
CA LEU A 457 0.16 -6.29 -3.43
C LEU A 457 1.45 -7.04 -3.74
N THR A 458 2.07 -6.80 -4.90
CA THR A 458 3.38 -7.38 -5.17
C THR A 458 4.46 -6.84 -4.23
N PRO A 459 5.51 -7.63 -3.93
CA PRO A 459 6.57 -7.25 -2.98
C PRO A 459 7.21 -5.87 -3.22
N PRO A 460 7.45 -5.40 -4.47
CA PRO A 460 7.97 -4.06 -4.71
C PRO A 460 7.01 -2.96 -4.25
N ILE A 461 5.71 -3.06 -4.58
CA ILE A 461 4.69 -2.08 -4.20
C ILE A 461 4.53 -2.07 -2.68
N ARG A 462 4.35 -3.25 -2.07
CA ARG A 462 4.23 -3.40 -0.62
C ARG A 462 5.42 -2.79 0.13
N ARG A 463 6.65 -3.04 -0.34
CA ARG A 463 7.87 -2.47 0.24
C ARG A 463 7.91 -0.94 0.12
N TRP A 464 7.52 -0.37 -1.03
CA TRP A 464 7.48 1.08 -1.20
C TRP A 464 6.45 1.75 -0.29
N ILE A 465 5.25 1.18 -0.17
CA ILE A 465 4.21 1.69 0.74
C ILE A 465 4.71 1.59 2.18
N TYR A 466 5.15 0.42 2.64
CA TYR A 466 5.68 0.23 4.00
C TYR A 466 6.82 1.21 4.33
N LEU A 467 7.76 1.42 3.40
CA LEU A 467 8.84 2.39 3.57
C LEU A 467 8.32 3.82 3.73
N ALA A 468 7.30 4.22 2.97
CA ALA A 468 6.74 5.56 2.99
C ALA A 468 5.78 5.82 4.17
N THR A 469 5.04 4.82 4.63
CA THR A 469 3.93 4.98 5.59
C THR A 469 4.21 4.43 6.99
N VAL A 470 5.18 3.53 7.15
CA VAL A 470 5.53 2.92 8.45
C VAL A 470 6.97 3.27 8.83
N PHE A 471 7.94 2.93 7.99
CA PHE A 471 9.36 3.09 8.32
C PHE A 471 9.80 4.56 8.35
N ALA A 472 9.57 5.33 7.27
CA ALA A 472 10.04 6.71 7.18
C ALA A 472 9.41 7.66 8.23
N PRO A 473 8.10 7.58 8.56
CA PRO A 473 7.52 8.37 9.64
C PRO A 473 8.13 8.10 11.01
N MET A 474 8.62 6.88 11.26
CA MET A 474 9.31 6.53 12.51
C MET A 474 10.79 6.92 12.48
N ALA A 475 11.49 6.61 11.39
CA ALA A 475 12.94 6.79 11.28
C ALA A 475 13.37 8.26 11.14
N LEU A 476 12.64 9.09 10.39
CA LEU A 476 13.03 10.47 10.14
C LEU A 476 13.04 11.35 11.42
N PRO A 477 12.02 11.29 12.32
CA PRO A 477 12.07 11.97 13.60
C PRO A 477 13.20 11.45 14.51
N ILE A 478 13.43 10.13 14.56
CA ILE A 478 14.53 9.56 15.36
C ILE A 478 15.89 10.10 14.89
N VAL A 479 16.11 10.16 13.57
CA VAL A 479 17.34 10.71 12.99
C VAL A 479 17.47 12.22 13.22
N SER A 480 16.39 13.00 13.03
CA SER A 480 16.45 14.46 13.23
C SER A 480 16.67 14.85 14.69
N TYR A 481 15.94 14.25 15.63
CA TYR A 481 16.15 14.46 17.07
C TYR A 481 17.51 13.92 17.53
N GLY A 482 17.99 12.81 16.96
CA GLY A 482 19.34 12.30 17.17
C GLY A 482 20.42 13.29 16.72
N MET A 483 20.26 13.92 15.56
CA MET A 483 21.17 14.96 15.07
C MET A 483 21.15 16.22 15.97
N ILE A 484 19.97 16.64 16.43
CA ILE A 484 19.82 17.78 17.35
C ILE A 484 20.50 17.47 18.69
N LEU A 485 20.27 16.29 19.28
CA LEU A 485 20.86 15.88 20.54
C LEU A 485 22.39 15.74 20.45
N THR A 486 22.90 15.09 19.41
CA THR A 486 24.36 14.92 19.21
C THR A 486 25.06 16.25 18.92
N GLY A 487 24.49 17.12 18.09
CA GLY A 487 25.01 18.47 17.84
C GLY A 487 25.02 19.32 19.12
N THR A 488 23.92 19.32 19.88
CA THR A 488 23.81 20.03 21.16
C THR A 488 24.82 19.51 22.19
N PHE A 489 24.95 18.18 22.32
CA PHE A 489 25.94 17.56 23.22
C PHE A 489 27.38 17.91 22.83
N ALA A 490 27.71 17.91 21.53
CA ALA A 490 29.04 18.31 21.06
C ALA A 490 29.37 19.76 21.43
N LEU A 491 28.41 20.68 21.28
CA LEU A 491 28.58 22.09 21.65
C LEU A 491 28.72 22.27 23.17
N ILE A 492 27.88 21.59 23.98
CA ILE A 492 27.99 21.60 25.44
C ILE A 492 29.33 21.01 25.88
N TYR A 493 29.80 19.91 25.28
CA TYR A 493 31.08 19.29 25.61
C TYR A 493 32.25 20.23 25.32
N VAL A 494 32.27 20.91 24.16
CA VAL A 494 33.29 21.91 23.87
C VAL A 494 33.19 23.12 24.81
N PHE A 495 31.99 23.59 25.13
CA PHE A 495 31.77 24.68 26.08
C PHE A 495 32.28 24.32 27.49
N VAL A 496 31.89 23.19 28.06
CA VAL A 496 32.36 22.70 29.37
C VAL A 496 33.87 22.48 29.35
N ARG A 497 34.44 21.95 28.27
CA ARG A 497 35.89 21.79 28.15
C ARG A 497 36.60 23.14 28.04
N ALA A 498 36.06 24.11 27.31
CA ALA A 498 36.61 25.47 27.23
C ALA A 498 36.54 26.16 28.60
N TYR A 499 35.39 26.10 29.27
CA TYR A 499 35.17 26.65 30.61
C TYR A 499 36.10 26.02 31.65
N LYS A 500 36.23 24.69 31.70
CA LYS A 500 37.20 24.02 32.59
C LYS A 500 38.63 24.49 32.33
N ASN A 501 39.06 24.57 31.07
CA ASN A 501 40.39 25.11 30.78
C ASN A 501 40.54 26.55 31.28
N PHE A 502 39.56 27.42 31.02
CA PHE A 502 39.58 28.83 31.45
C PHE A 502 39.68 28.97 32.98
N VAL A 503 38.84 28.24 33.73
CA VAL A 503 38.83 28.23 35.21
C VAL A 503 40.15 27.69 35.75
N PHE A 504 40.67 26.56 35.25
CA PHE A 504 41.96 26.04 35.71
C PHE A 504 43.17 26.89 35.27
N THR A 505 43.07 27.69 34.21
CA THR A 505 44.11 28.70 33.87
C THR A 505 43.99 30.00 34.66
N SER A 506 42.88 30.24 35.36
CA SER A 506 42.67 31.40 36.23
C SER A 506 42.81 31.06 37.73
N ASP A 507 43.23 29.84 38.04
CA ASP A 507 43.56 29.38 39.39
C ASP A 507 45.02 29.78 39.73
N PRO A 508 45.23 30.83 40.57
CA PRO A 508 46.55 31.45 40.76
C PRO A 508 47.57 30.53 41.44
N THR A 509 47.09 29.44 42.05
CA THR A 509 47.90 28.39 42.69
C THR A 509 48.91 27.75 41.73
N THR A 510 48.57 27.66 40.45
CA THR A 510 49.46 27.11 39.41
C THR A 510 50.64 28.04 39.08
N GLU A 511 50.41 29.36 39.10
CA GLU A 511 51.43 30.37 38.86
C GLU A 511 52.43 30.44 40.03
N PHE A 512 51.96 30.28 41.28
CA PHE A 512 52.81 30.11 42.45
C PHE A 512 53.70 28.85 42.38
N LEU A 513 53.18 27.73 41.85
CA LEU A 513 53.97 26.50 41.64
C LEU A 513 55.04 26.67 40.55
N GLU A 514 54.76 27.36 39.45
CA GLU A 514 55.78 27.71 38.45
C GLU A 514 56.83 28.69 39.02
N MET A 515 56.41 29.69 39.79
CA MET A 515 57.33 30.64 40.43
C MET A 515 58.24 29.97 41.47
N GLY A 516 57.72 29.04 42.28
CA GLY A 516 58.53 28.21 43.18
C GLY A 516 59.54 27.34 42.43
N ARG A 517 59.14 26.77 41.28
CA ARG A 517 60.05 25.99 40.42
C ARG A 517 61.13 26.85 39.76
N ARG A 518 60.86 28.15 39.52
CA ARG A 518 61.84 29.12 39.02
C ARG A 518 62.77 29.68 40.11
N SER A 519 62.32 29.81 41.37
CA SER A 519 63.19 30.24 42.47
C SER A 519 64.23 29.16 42.82
N LEU A 520 63.83 27.89 42.89
CA LEU A 520 64.74 26.75 43.07
C LEU A 520 65.81 26.67 41.97
N ARG A 521 65.49 27.09 40.74
CA ARG A 521 66.45 27.12 39.62
C ARG A 521 67.39 28.34 39.63
N ARG A 522 67.13 29.35 40.47
CA ARG A 522 68.00 30.54 40.70
C ARG A 522 68.77 30.49 42.03
N GLY A 523 68.38 29.63 42.97
CA GLY A 523 69.12 29.40 44.22
C GLY A 523 70.44 28.62 44.05
N SER A 524 70.68 28.02 42.88
CA SER A 524 71.78 27.07 42.65
C SER A 524 72.95 27.67 41.85
N SER A 525 73.34 28.92 42.13
CA SER A 525 74.47 29.57 41.46
C SER A 525 75.41 30.35 42.39
N MET A 526 75.61 29.85 43.61
CA MET A 526 76.81 30.11 44.41
C MET A 526 77.02 28.97 45.41
N ILE A 527 78.04 28.13 45.16
CA ILE A 527 78.88 27.44 46.16
C ILE A 527 79.92 26.57 45.41
N ILE A 528 81.19 26.79 45.74
CA ILE A 528 82.38 25.95 45.49
C ILE A 528 82.80 25.72 44.02
N ASN A 529 83.83 26.48 43.64
CA ASN A 529 84.89 26.01 42.75
C ASN A 529 86.06 25.58 43.67
N GLY A 530 86.49 24.32 43.60
CA GLY A 530 87.52 23.79 44.49
C GLY A 530 87.90 22.35 44.12
N GLN A 531 89.00 22.19 43.38
CA GLN A 531 89.45 20.90 42.89
C GLN A 531 90.05 20.04 44.01
N HIS A 532 89.70 18.75 44.08
CA HIS A 532 90.69 17.70 44.37
C HIS A 532 90.34 16.37 43.69
N ARG A 533 91.35 15.50 43.64
CA ARG A 533 91.52 14.34 42.76
C ARG A 533 90.68 13.11 43.15
N ILE A 534 90.30 12.36 42.11
CA ILE A 534 90.32 10.88 42.01
C ILE A 534 89.55 10.09 43.09
N LEU A 535 88.44 9.48 42.68
CA LEU A 535 88.29 8.01 42.73
C LEU A 535 87.16 7.56 41.78
N MET A 536 87.31 6.37 41.20
CA MET A 536 86.21 5.73 40.47
C MET A 536 85.18 5.21 41.46
N GLN A 537 83.90 5.48 41.20
CA GLN A 537 82.87 4.48 41.48
C GLN A 537 81.83 4.50 40.35
N ARG A 538 81.51 3.31 39.85
CA ARG A 538 80.68 3.06 38.68
C ARG A 538 79.56 2.11 39.08
N ASP A 539 78.43 2.69 39.50
CA ASP A 539 77.17 2.00 39.74
C ASP A 539 76.06 2.93 39.19
N SER A 540 75.23 2.64 38.19
CA SER A 540 74.61 1.41 37.66
C SER A 540 73.60 0.72 38.58
N TYR A 541 72.41 1.33 38.71
CA TYR A 541 71.15 0.68 39.09
C TYR A 541 70.09 1.19 38.09
N ILE A 542 69.45 0.41 37.22
CA ILE A 542 68.82 -0.92 37.33
C ILE A 542 67.62 -0.92 38.29
N LEU A 543 66.45 -1.21 37.71
CA LEU A 543 65.20 -1.51 38.40
C LEU A 543 65.39 -2.64 39.41
N LEU A 544 65.04 -2.39 40.68
CA LEU A 544 64.77 -3.46 41.63
C LEU A 544 63.37 -3.32 42.21
N LYS A 545 62.54 -4.28 41.79
CA LYS A 545 61.35 -4.77 42.49
C LYS A 545 61.80 -5.35 43.84
N ALA A 546 61.08 -5.05 44.91
CA ALA A 546 61.25 -5.70 46.21
C ALA A 546 59.89 -5.92 46.89
N SER A 547 59.44 -7.17 46.85
CA SER A 547 58.94 -7.88 48.02
C SER A 547 60.15 -8.71 48.55
N GLU A 548 60.28 -9.12 49.80
CA GLU A 548 59.43 -8.98 51.00
C GLU A 548 60.34 -9.15 52.25
N ASP A 549 59.83 -9.76 53.33
CA ASP A 549 60.55 -10.41 54.45
C ASP A 549 60.71 -9.61 55.78
N ALA A 550 60.47 -10.20 56.95
CA ALA A 550 59.94 -11.54 57.27
C ALA A 550 59.32 -11.62 58.68
N ASN A 551 58.52 -12.67 58.91
CA ASN A 551 58.34 -13.28 60.23
C ASN A 551 58.20 -14.81 60.11
N LEU A 552 59.35 -15.48 60.23
CA LEU A 552 59.63 -16.75 60.94
C LEU A 552 58.63 -17.94 60.95
N TYR A 553 59.20 -19.12 60.59
CA TYR A 553 58.93 -20.51 61.02
C TYR A 553 58.13 -21.54 60.16
N HIS A 554 58.90 -22.56 59.72
CA HIS A 554 58.65 -24.02 59.65
C HIS A 554 57.74 -24.74 58.61
N HIS A 555 58.37 -25.75 57.98
CA HIS A 555 57.91 -27.11 57.60
C HIS A 555 57.23 -27.48 56.24
N THR A 556 58.08 -28.00 55.33
CA THR A 556 58.00 -29.29 54.55
C THR A 556 56.97 -29.60 53.42
N SER A 557 57.55 -29.88 52.22
CA SER A 557 57.33 -31.04 51.28
C SER A 557 56.40 -31.02 50.03
N ASN A 558 57.05 -31.36 48.89
CA ASN A 558 56.63 -32.25 47.76
C ASN A 558 55.75 -31.81 46.55
N ASN A 559 56.45 -31.59 45.42
CA ASN A 559 56.40 -32.29 44.09
C ASN A 559 55.28 -32.19 43.00
N ASN A 560 55.78 -32.09 41.75
CA ASN A 560 55.29 -32.57 40.43
C ASN A 560 54.20 -31.75 39.65
N THR A 561 54.47 -31.09 38.50
CA THR A 561 54.72 -31.53 37.07
C THR A 561 53.50 -32.16 36.38
N ILE A 562 53.07 -31.90 35.11
CA ILE A 562 53.71 -31.54 33.80
C ILE A 562 52.60 -30.93 32.85
N ASN A 563 52.81 -29.88 32.03
CA ASN A 563 53.19 -29.82 30.58
C ASN A 563 52.25 -30.56 29.56
N THR A 564 51.96 -30.16 28.28
CA THR A 564 52.20 -28.93 27.45
C THR A 564 51.47 -28.96 26.08
N ASN A 565 50.97 -27.79 25.61
CA ASN A 565 51.04 -27.14 24.27
C ASN A 565 50.73 -27.77 22.86
N ASN A 566 50.33 -26.84 21.96
CA ASN A 566 50.58 -26.69 20.49
C ASN A 566 49.62 -27.33 19.43
N ASN A 567 49.52 -26.84 18.17
CA ASN A 567 49.44 -25.47 17.56
C ASN A 567 49.32 -25.57 15.99
N LEU A 568 48.76 -24.55 15.31
CA LEU A 568 48.95 -24.15 13.87
C LEU A 568 48.61 -25.15 12.70
N SER A 569 47.77 -24.86 11.67
CA SER A 569 47.91 -24.03 10.43
C SER A 569 48.50 -24.76 9.17
N SER A 570 48.14 -24.53 7.88
CA SER A 570 47.08 -23.75 7.17
C SER A 570 47.16 -23.92 5.60
N HIS A 571 46.21 -23.31 4.84
CA HIS A 571 46.22 -22.93 3.39
C HIS A 571 46.01 -23.93 2.20
N HIS A 572 45.06 -23.53 1.30
CA HIS A 572 44.94 -23.71 -0.18
C HIS A 572 44.86 -25.14 -0.80
N ASN A 573 44.32 -25.41 -2.03
CA ASN A 573 44.08 -24.57 -3.23
C ASN A 573 42.92 -25.10 -4.18
N HIS A 574 42.66 -24.42 -5.31
CA HIS A 574 41.61 -24.70 -6.36
C HIS A 574 41.76 -26.00 -7.21
N ASN A 575 40.65 -26.59 -7.74
CA ASN A 575 40.15 -26.47 -9.15
C ASN A 575 39.06 -27.50 -9.61
N LEU A 576 38.48 -27.29 -10.81
CA LEU A 576 37.38 -28.03 -11.51
C LEU A 576 37.73 -29.45 -12.03
N PHE A 577 36.75 -30.38 -12.16
CA PHE A 577 36.12 -30.78 -13.46
C PHE A 577 35.15 -32.03 -13.41
N HIS A 578 34.13 -31.98 -14.28
CA HIS A 578 33.32 -33.03 -14.97
C HIS A 578 32.60 -34.25 -14.30
N LEU A 579 31.44 -34.54 -14.90
CA LEU A 579 30.46 -35.65 -14.77
C LEU A 579 30.95 -37.02 -15.31
N PRO A 580 30.33 -38.18 -14.95
CA PRO A 580 29.30 -38.79 -15.81
C PRO A 580 28.15 -39.62 -15.14
N HIS A 581 27.25 -40.10 -16.01
CA HIS A 581 25.92 -40.75 -15.91
C HIS A 581 25.68 -42.10 -15.15
N LEU A 582 24.40 -42.29 -14.73
CA LEU A 582 23.53 -43.53 -14.76
C LEU A 582 23.92 -44.76 -13.88
N PRO A 583 23.02 -45.77 -13.62
CA PRO A 583 21.80 -46.19 -14.36
C PRO A 583 20.50 -46.55 -13.59
N HIS A 584 19.46 -46.89 -14.36
CA HIS A 584 18.14 -47.45 -13.97
C HIS A 584 18.17 -48.95 -13.61
N ILE A 585 17.17 -49.43 -12.84
CA ILE A 585 16.70 -50.84 -12.81
C ILE A 585 15.15 -50.90 -12.74
N PRO A 586 14.47 -51.81 -13.49
CA PRO A 586 13.01 -52.02 -13.47
C PRO A 586 12.58 -53.43 -12.95
N HIS A 587 11.28 -53.66 -12.73
CA HIS A 587 10.54 -54.96 -12.68
C HIS A 587 9.07 -54.71 -12.25
N HIS A 588 8.02 -55.51 -12.52
CA HIS A 588 7.75 -56.59 -13.50
C HIS A 588 6.20 -56.70 -13.66
N GLN A 589 5.69 -57.05 -14.85
CA GLN A 589 4.36 -57.66 -15.03
C GLN A 589 4.53 -59.10 -15.59
N PRO A 590 3.60 -60.03 -15.32
CA PRO A 590 3.37 -61.23 -16.12
C PRO A 590 2.21 -61.04 -17.12
N LYS A 591 2.13 -61.93 -18.11
CA LYS A 591 1.17 -61.90 -19.23
C LYS A 591 0.71 -63.33 -19.58
N ASP A 592 -0.30 -63.41 -20.45
CA ASP A 592 -0.76 -64.60 -21.21
C ASP A 592 -1.62 -65.64 -20.41
N GLN A 593 -2.60 -66.35 -20.98
CA GLN A 593 -3.07 -66.44 -22.39
C GLN A 593 -4.56 -66.87 -22.53
N SER A 594 -5.15 -66.54 -23.69
CA SER A 594 -6.38 -67.02 -24.38
C SER A 594 -7.21 -68.24 -23.86
N LEU A 595 -8.54 -68.22 -24.08
CA LEU A 595 -9.26 -69.13 -25.03
C LEU A 595 -10.80 -68.87 -25.17
N LEU A 596 -11.36 -69.49 -26.21
CA LEU A 596 -12.68 -69.45 -26.88
C LEU A 596 -14.05 -69.34 -26.12
N SER A 597 -14.97 -68.62 -26.78
CA SER A 597 -16.34 -68.95 -27.27
C SER A 597 -17.61 -69.21 -26.38
N ASP A 598 -18.73 -68.86 -27.02
CA ASP A 598 -20.12 -69.38 -26.96
C ASP A 598 -21.21 -68.84 -26.01
N GLU A 599 -22.27 -68.36 -26.68
CA GLU A 599 -23.74 -68.54 -26.50
C GLU A 599 -24.53 -68.21 -25.20
N ASP A 600 -25.58 -67.42 -25.45
CA ASP A 600 -26.99 -67.55 -25.03
C ASP A 600 -27.61 -67.05 -23.70
N SER A 601 -28.76 -66.40 -23.93
CA SER A 601 -30.03 -66.42 -23.14
C SER A 601 -30.23 -65.52 -21.90
N THR A 602 -31.11 -64.53 -22.10
CA THR A 602 -32.28 -64.12 -21.27
C THR A 602 -32.30 -64.33 -19.74
N ALA A 603 -32.50 -63.22 -19.02
CA ALA A 603 -33.62 -63.04 -18.08
C ALA A 603 -34.00 -61.54 -17.99
#